data_AF-A0A0F9IAF1-F1
#
_entry.id   AF-A0A0F9IAF1-F1
#
_cell.length_a   1.000
_cell.length_b   1.000
_cell.length_c   1.000
_cell.angle_alpha   90.00
_cell.angle_beta   90.00
_cell.angle_gamma   90.00
#
_symmetry.space_group_name_H-M   'P 1'
#
loop_
_entity.id
_entity.type
_entity.pdbx_description
1 polymer ?
#
loop_
_entity_poly.entity_id
_entity_poly.type
_entity_poly.pdbx_seq_one_letter_code
_entity_poly.pdbx_strand_id
1 'polypeptide(L)'
;MNKKFILDATCSGRMMWFDKNHPAALFMDIRKEEKGFIEQRANFEINPDVIADFRNMPFPDKNFKLVVFDPPHIQFRGYKSWASQKYGWLDPETWKDDIQKGLNECWRVLEDEGVLIFKWSTERDTRSVKVKEIRQIIEESKWGKQGLIVGHPTGKNGNTIWMSLMKFPYDCMNCEDQGCEECALDELNEQDGPE
;
A
#
# COMPACT_ATOMS: atom_id res chain seq x y z
N MET A 1 14.63 -9.32 -19.37
CA MET A 1 14.00 -9.58 -18.06
C MET A 1 12.50 -9.65 -18.28
N ASN A 2 11.80 -10.62 -17.68
CA ASN A 2 10.34 -10.71 -17.79
C ASN A 2 9.70 -9.49 -17.11
N LYS A 3 8.67 -8.91 -17.74
CA LYS A 3 7.91 -7.78 -17.18
C LYS A 3 7.34 -8.20 -15.82
N LYS A 4 7.57 -7.36 -14.81
CA LYS A 4 6.95 -7.49 -13.48
C LYS A 4 5.63 -6.73 -13.50
N PHE A 5 4.56 -7.37 -13.04
CA PHE A 5 3.22 -6.78 -13.01
C PHE A 5 2.82 -6.33 -11.61
N ILE A 6 3.49 -6.87 -10.59
CA ILE A 6 3.17 -6.62 -9.19
C ILE A 6 4.36 -5.92 -8.52
N LEU A 7 4.10 -4.86 -7.78
CA LEU A 7 5.06 -4.22 -6.89
C LEU A 7 4.66 -4.50 -5.44
N ASP A 8 5.56 -5.04 -4.63
CA ASP A 8 5.48 -4.92 -3.17
C ASP A 8 6.43 -3.80 -2.76
N ALA A 9 5.87 -2.65 -2.36
CA ALA A 9 6.63 -1.42 -2.14
C ALA A 9 7.38 -1.39 -0.80
N THR A 10 7.06 -2.30 0.12
CA THR A 10 7.61 -2.34 1.48
C THR A 10 7.76 -3.80 1.94
N CYS A 11 8.48 -4.60 1.15
CA CYS A 11 8.34 -6.04 1.19
C CYS A 11 8.83 -6.71 2.48
N SER A 12 9.77 -6.10 3.22
CA SER A 12 10.39 -6.71 4.40
C SER A 12 10.78 -8.17 4.08
N GLY A 13 10.42 -9.13 4.93
CA GLY A 13 10.61 -10.57 4.71
C GLY A 13 9.51 -11.27 3.89
N ARG A 14 8.77 -10.51 3.07
CA ARG A 14 7.72 -10.98 2.14
C ARG A 14 6.63 -11.80 2.85
N MET A 15 6.16 -11.31 4.01
CA MET A 15 5.32 -12.11 4.92
C MET A 15 3.87 -12.32 4.44
N MET A 16 3.38 -11.45 3.56
CA MET A 16 2.05 -11.56 2.95
C MET A 16 2.01 -12.52 1.76
N TRP A 17 3.18 -12.95 1.27
CA TRP A 17 3.30 -13.75 0.06
C TRP A 17 3.29 -15.24 0.36
N PHE A 18 2.42 -15.98 -0.32
CA PHE A 18 2.47 -17.45 -0.34
C PHE A 18 3.72 -17.94 -1.09
N ASP A 19 3.95 -17.39 -2.29
CA ASP A 19 5.20 -17.55 -3.02
C ASP A 19 6.08 -16.30 -2.83
N LYS A 20 7.10 -16.43 -1.99
CA LYS A 20 8.05 -15.35 -1.70
C LYS A 20 8.95 -15.00 -2.89
N ASN A 21 8.96 -15.78 -3.96
CA ASN A 21 9.75 -15.55 -5.17
C ASN A 21 8.87 -15.42 -6.41
N HIS A 22 7.62 -14.97 -6.23
CA HIS A 22 6.63 -14.90 -7.30
C HIS A 22 7.20 -14.22 -8.56
N PRO A 23 7.21 -14.88 -9.72
CA PRO A 23 7.98 -14.43 -10.88
C PRO A 23 7.45 -13.12 -11.49
N ALA A 24 6.17 -12.80 -11.28
CA ALA A 24 5.56 -11.54 -11.73
C ALA A 24 5.72 -10.38 -10.73
N ALA A 25 6.24 -10.64 -9.53
CA ALA A 25 6.41 -9.64 -8.48
C ALA A 25 7.82 -9.04 -8.48
N LEU A 26 7.88 -7.75 -8.18
CA LEU A 26 9.08 -7.00 -7.86
C LEU A 26 8.99 -6.59 -6.38
N PHE A 27 10.00 -6.96 -5.61
CA PHE A 27 10.04 -6.69 -4.17
C PHE A 27 10.95 -5.49 -3.89
N MET A 28 10.42 -4.45 -3.25
CA MET A 28 11.16 -3.25 -2.88
C MET A 28 11.13 -3.04 -1.37
N ASP A 29 12.27 -2.65 -0.79
CA ASP A 29 12.38 -2.17 0.60
C ASP A 29 13.53 -1.16 0.66
N ILE A 30 13.48 -0.21 1.58
CA ILE A 30 14.59 0.75 1.77
C ILE A 30 15.81 0.08 2.43
N ARG A 31 15.64 -1.13 2.97
CA ARG A 31 16.65 -1.88 3.70
C ARG A 31 17.08 -3.13 2.94
N LYS A 32 18.32 -3.53 3.18
CA LYS A 32 18.79 -4.89 2.93
C LYS A 32 19.53 -5.35 4.17
N GLU A 33 19.07 -6.43 4.76
CA GLU A 33 19.57 -6.94 6.04
C GLU A 33 19.78 -8.45 5.96
N GLU A 34 20.97 -8.89 6.30
CA GLU A 34 21.36 -10.31 6.31
C GLU A 34 20.79 -11.03 7.54
N LYS A 35 20.71 -12.36 7.46
CA LYS A 35 20.35 -13.19 8.61
C LYS A 35 21.19 -12.86 9.84
N GLY A 36 20.54 -12.86 11.00
CA GLY A 36 21.17 -12.55 12.29
C GLY A 36 21.06 -11.08 12.73
N PHE A 37 20.61 -10.16 11.86
CA PHE A 37 20.43 -8.75 12.26
C PHE A 37 19.35 -8.54 13.32
N ILE A 38 18.40 -9.48 13.42
CA ILE A 38 17.44 -9.57 14.52
C ILE A 38 17.80 -10.79 15.36
N GLU A 39 18.38 -10.57 16.53
CA GLU A 39 18.84 -11.64 17.43
C GLU A 39 17.73 -12.64 17.76
N GLN A 40 16.52 -12.16 18.07
CA GLN A 40 15.37 -13.02 18.41
C GLN A 40 14.77 -13.74 17.18
N ARG A 41 15.26 -13.44 15.98
CA ARG A 41 14.78 -13.96 14.68
C ARG A 41 15.97 -14.23 13.76
N ALA A 42 16.95 -15.02 14.20
CA ALA A 42 18.21 -15.23 13.49
C ALA A 42 18.08 -15.62 12.00
N ASN A 43 17.02 -16.31 11.60
CA ASN A 43 16.78 -16.71 10.20
C ASN A 43 16.03 -15.67 9.36
N PHE A 44 15.65 -14.53 9.94
CA PHE A 44 14.96 -13.47 9.24
C PHE A 44 15.96 -12.59 8.49
N GLU A 45 15.64 -12.28 7.24
CA GLU A 45 16.42 -11.40 6.37
C GLU A 45 15.46 -10.46 5.63
N ILE A 46 16.00 -9.34 5.16
CA ILE A 46 15.34 -8.42 4.25
C ILE A 46 16.20 -8.37 3.00
N ASN A 47 15.73 -8.99 1.92
CA ASN A 47 16.47 -9.06 0.66
C ASN A 47 15.53 -8.67 -0.49
N PRO A 48 15.32 -7.37 -0.74
CA PRO A 48 14.48 -6.92 -1.84
C PRO A 48 15.21 -7.09 -3.18
N ASP A 49 14.44 -7.07 -4.28
CA ASP A 49 15.00 -7.01 -5.62
C ASP A 49 15.52 -5.58 -5.92
N VAL A 50 14.87 -4.56 -5.32
CA VAL A 50 15.22 -3.14 -5.45
C VAL A 50 15.33 -2.51 -4.07
N ILE A 51 16.48 -1.88 -3.77
CA ILE A 51 16.65 -1.07 -2.57
C ILE A 51 16.26 0.37 -2.90
N ALA A 52 15.11 0.83 -2.39
CA ALA A 52 14.61 2.18 -2.62
C ALA A 52 13.61 2.62 -1.56
N ASP A 53 13.43 3.94 -1.47
CA ASP A 53 12.50 4.57 -0.53
C ASP A 53 11.10 4.64 -1.14
N PHE A 54 10.08 4.17 -0.40
CA PHE A 54 8.69 4.22 -0.88
C PHE A 54 8.19 5.65 -1.11
N ARG A 55 8.84 6.67 -0.53
CA ARG A 55 8.50 8.09 -0.70
C ARG A 55 8.94 8.67 -2.03
N ASN A 56 9.81 7.95 -2.76
CA ASN A 56 10.31 8.34 -4.07
C ASN A 56 10.78 7.09 -4.84
N MET A 57 9.83 6.42 -5.49
CA MET A 57 10.07 5.12 -6.13
C MET A 57 10.73 5.30 -7.51
N PRO A 58 11.77 4.51 -7.84
CA PRO A 58 12.52 4.63 -9.09
C PRO A 58 11.81 3.96 -10.28
N PHE A 59 10.48 4.07 -10.35
CA PHE A 59 9.65 3.46 -11.38
C PHE A 59 8.88 4.54 -12.15
N PRO A 60 8.65 4.34 -13.46
CA PRO A 60 7.81 5.24 -14.23
C PRO A 60 6.35 5.16 -13.75
N ASP A 61 5.58 6.17 -14.12
CA ASP A 61 4.14 6.21 -13.91
C ASP A 61 3.48 5.00 -14.60
N LYS A 62 2.38 4.50 -14.01
CA LYS A 62 1.52 3.46 -14.61
C LYS A 62 2.28 2.20 -15.07
N ASN A 63 3.19 1.70 -14.25
CA ASN A 63 4.07 0.58 -14.58
C ASN A 63 3.58 -0.78 -14.04
N PHE A 64 2.73 -0.79 -13.01
CA PHE A 64 2.27 -2.00 -12.33
C PHE A 64 0.76 -2.15 -12.36
N LYS A 65 0.28 -3.39 -12.53
CA LYS A 65 -1.14 -3.80 -12.43
C LYS A 65 -1.62 -3.91 -10.99
N LEU A 66 -0.71 -4.30 -10.11
CA LEU A 66 -0.98 -4.50 -8.69
C LEU A 66 0.15 -3.86 -7.90
N VAL A 67 -0.19 -3.01 -6.94
CA VAL A 67 0.75 -2.46 -5.97
C VAL A 67 0.33 -2.90 -4.59
N VAL A 68 1.26 -3.34 -3.77
CA VAL A 68 1.03 -3.68 -2.37
C VAL A 68 1.82 -2.75 -1.48
N PHE A 69 1.14 -2.20 -0.48
CA PHE A 69 1.71 -1.25 0.47
C PHE A 69 1.33 -1.64 1.90
N ASP A 70 2.31 -2.14 2.65
CA ASP A 70 2.23 -2.49 4.09
C ASP A 70 3.40 -1.79 4.82
N PRO A 71 3.40 -0.45 4.86
CA PRO A 71 4.51 0.33 5.39
C PRO A 71 4.71 0.12 6.90
N PRO A 72 5.84 0.59 7.45
CA PRO A 72 6.02 0.66 8.89
C PRO A 72 4.88 1.41 9.56
N HIS A 73 4.46 0.96 10.74
CA HIS A 73 3.35 1.55 11.49
C HIS A 73 3.77 2.13 12.85
N ILE A 74 4.96 1.78 13.33
CA ILE A 74 5.48 2.14 14.66
C ILE A 74 6.13 3.53 14.61
N GLN A 75 5.63 4.49 15.39
CA GLN A 75 6.24 5.82 15.53
C GLN A 75 7.37 5.78 16.55
N PHE A 76 8.60 5.57 16.10
CA PHE A 76 9.74 5.44 17.00
C PHE A 76 11.06 5.67 16.28
N ARG A 77 11.93 6.53 16.82
CA ARG A 77 13.28 6.73 16.25
C ARG A 77 14.18 5.52 16.54
N GLY A 78 14.35 4.66 15.55
CA GLY A 78 15.41 3.66 15.47
C GLY A 78 15.02 2.19 15.68
N TYR A 79 16.01 1.33 15.56
CA TYR A 79 15.86 -0.13 15.52
C TYR A 79 16.09 -0.80 16.88
N LYS A 80 15.34 -0.40 17.92
CA LYS A 80 15.54 -0.92 19.28
C LYS A 80 14.76 -2.19 19.60
N SER A 81 13.68 -2.50 18.87
CA SER A 81 12.91 -3.73 19.08
C SER A 81 12.98 -4.61 17.84
N TRP A 82 12.83 -5.92 18.04
CA TRP A 82 12.72 -6.87 16.93
C TRP A 82 11.60 -6.47 15.96
N ALA A 83 10.52 -5.84 16.45
CA ALA A 83 9.41 -5.39 15.63
C ALA A 83 9.80 -4.20 14.75
N SER A 84 10.51 -3.18 15.28
CA SER A 84 10.96 -2.06 14.45
C SER A 84 12.10 -2.46 13.50
N GLN A 85 12.95 -3.42 13.89
CA GLN A 85 13.91 -4.04 12.97
C GLN A 85 13.21 -4.78 11.83
N LYS A 86 12.20 -5.58 12.14
CA LYS A 86 11.47 -6.37 11.14
C LYS A 86 10.64 -5.49 10.20
N TYR A 87 9.77 -4.66 10.75
CA TYR A 87 8.75 -3.93 10.02
C TYR A 87 9.15 -2.48 9.69
N GLY A 88 10.28 -2.00 10.20
CA GLY A 88 10.67 -0.59 10.09
C GLY A 88 10.01 0.28 11.16
N TRP A 89 10.21 1.58 11.04
CA TRP A 89 9.59 2.59 11.90
C TRP A 89 9.33 3.87 11.11
N LEU A 90 8.46 4.73 11.64
CA LEU A 90 8.16 6.07 11.13
C LEU A 90 8.70 7.12 12.08
N ASP A 91 9.22 8.23 11.53
CA ASP A 91 9.63 9.35 12.36
C ASP A 91 8.38 10.03 12.96
N PRO A 92 8.30 10.20 14.30
CA PRO A 92 7.14 10.81 14.93
C PRO A 92 6.78 12.20 14.41
N GLU A 93 7.72 12.95 13.84
CA GLU A 93 7.50 14.31 13.33
C GLU A 93 7.02 14.33 11.88
N THR A 94 7.43 13.36 11.05
CA THR A 94 7.17 13.37 9.59
C THR A 94 6.28 12.23 9.10
N TRP A 95 5.92 11.27 9.95
CA TRP A 95 5.22 10.04 9.54
C TRP A 95 4.01 10.29 8.63
N LYS A 96 3.24 11.34 8.89
CA LYS A 96 2.01 11.64 8.13
C LYS A 96 2.34 12.01 6.69
N ASP A 97 3.33 12.89 6.51
CA ASP A 97 3.84 13.30 5.19
C ASP A 97 4.52 12.12 4.48
N ASP A 98 5.29 11.30 5.21
CA ASP A 98 5.93 10.11 4.65
C ASP A 98 4.89 9.14 4.08
N ILE A 99 3.84 8.81 4.85
CA ILE A 99 2.77 7.91 4.40
C ILE A 99 1.98 8.51 3.24
N GLN A 100 1.68 9.82 3.27
CA GLN A 100 1.02 10.50 2.14
C GLN A 100 1.85 10.42 0.86
N LYS A 101 3.16 10.68 0.93
CA LYS A 101 4.09 10.53 -0.20
C LYS A 101 4.13 9.09 -0.70
N GLY A 102 4.22 8.12 0.21
CA GLY A 102 4.23 6.70 -0.14
C GLY A 102 2.96 6.24 -0.87
N LEU A 103 1.80 6.66 -0.39
CA LEU A 103 0.52 6.37 -1.05
C LEU A 103 0.42 7.06 -2.42
N ASN A 104 0.87 8.31 -2.53
CA ASN A 104 0.92 9.02 -3.81
C ASN A 104 1.83 8.32 -4.81
N GLU A 105 3.01 7.85 -4.39
CA GLU A 105 3.91 7.06 -5.23
C GLU A 105 3.28 5.73 -5.64
N CYS A 106 2.65 5.01 -4.72
CA CYS A 106 1.90 3.79 -5.04
C CYS A 106 0.83 4.06 -6.11
N TRP A 107 0.08 5.16 -5.97
CA TRP A 107 -0.94 5.54 -6.94
C TRP A 107 -0.35 5.97 -8.29
N ARG A 108 0.80 6.66 -8.28
CA ARG A 108 1.50 7.12 -9.49
C ARG A 108 1.98 5.93 -10.32
N VAL A 109 2.64 4.95 -9.69
CA VAL A 109 3.21 3.78 -10.37
C VAL A 109 2.17 2.72 -10.72
N LEU A 110 0.98 2.77 -10.10
CA LEU A 110 -0.16 1.93 -10.46
C LEU A 110 -0.75 2.38 -11.80
N GLU A 111 -0.98 1.44 -12.71
CA GLU A 111 -1.67 1.72 -13.97
C GLU A 111 -3.17 1.98 -13.75
N ASP A 112 -3.81 2.58 -14.76
CA ASP A 112 -5.26 2.72 -14.75
C ASP A 112 -5.91 1.34 -14.75
N GLU A 113 -7.02 1.20 -14.04
CA GLU A 113 -7.72 -0.06 -13.70
C GLU A 113 -6.87 -1.04 -12.87
N GLY A 114 -5.67 -0.63 -12.43
CA GLY A 114 -4.85 -1.37 -11.49
C GLY A 114 -5.41 -1.33 -10.07
N VAL A 115 -4.92 -2.24 -9.22
CA VAL A 115 -5.31 -2.33 -7.80
C VAL A 115 -4.14 -2.01 -6.87
N LEU A 116 -4.39 -1.17 -5.87
CA LEU A 116 -3.56 -0.99 -4.69
C LEU A 116 -4.13 -1.80 -3.52
N ILE A 117 -3.37 -2.78 -3.03
CA ILE A 117 -3.64 -3.46 -1.77
C ILE A 117 -2.91 -2.72 -0.67
N PHE A 118 -3.67 -2.18 0.28
CA PHE A 118 -3.14 -1.48 1.43
C PHE A 118 -3.43 -2.24 2.72
N LYS A 119 -2.43 -2.35 3.58
CA LYS A 119 -2.55 -2.95 4.90
C LYS A 119 -2.01 -2.01 5.97
N TRP A 120 -2.73 -1.93 7.08
CA TRP A 120 -2.25 -1.25 8.29
C TRP A 120 -2.59 -2.06 9.54
N SER A 121 -1.68 -2.13 10.52
CA SER A 121 -1.93 -2.84 11.78
C SER A 121 -1.32 -2.10 12.96
N THR A 122 -2.09 -1.98 14.04
CA THR A 122 -1.67 -1.41 15.33
C THR A 122 -1.66 -2.44 16.44
N GLU A 123 -1.99 -3.70 16.13
CA GLU A 123 -2.24 -4.75 17.13
C GLU A 123 -1.02 -5.08 17.99
N ARG A 124 0.19 -4.82 17.49
CA ARG A 124 1.43 -5.33 18.09
C ARG A 124 2.20 -4.30 18.90
N ASP A 125 1.91 -3.02 18.77
CA ASP A 125 2.68 -1.97 19.43
C ASP A 125 1.82 -0.73 19.70
N THR A 126 1.78 -0.28 20.95
CA THR A 126 0.99 0.89 21.39
C THR A 126 1.51 2.21 20.81
N ARG A 127 2.74 2.22 20.28
CA ARG A 127 3.34 3.38 19.59
C ARG A 127 2.95 3.42 18.11
N SER A 128 2.08 2.53 17.65
CA SER A 128 1.64 2.53 16.27
C SER A 128 0.62 3.65 16.02
N VAL A 129 0.72 4.30 14.86
CA VAL A 129 -0.31 5.25 14.40
C VAL A 129 -1.66 4.55 14.35
N LYS A 130 -2.71 5.16 14.88
CA LYS A 130 -4.04 4.52 14.96
C LYS A 130 -4.63 4.31 13.58
N VAL A 131 -5.35 3.19 13.37
CA VAL A 131 -6.06 2.89 12.12
C VAL A 131 -6.95 4.05 11.66
N LYS A 132 -7.60 4.75 12.60
CA LYS A 132 -8.46 5.91 12.29
C LYS A 132 -7.71 7.04 11.59
N GLU A 133 -6.46 7.32 11.99
CA GLU A 133 -5.68 8.41 11.42
C GLU A 133 -5.28 8.10 9.97
N ILE A 134 -4.98 6.84 9.68
CA ILE A 134 -4.66 6.36 8.33
C ILE A 134 -5.90 6.38 7.43
N ARG A 135 -7.04 5.93 7.95
CA ARG A 135 -8.31 6.02 7.23
C ARG A 135 -8.63 7.46 6.84
N GLN A 136 -8.46 8.40 7.76
CA GLN A 136 -8.66 9.82 7.49
C GLN A 136 -7.76 10.31 6.33
N ILE A 137 -6.47 9.95 6.31
CA ILE A 137 -5.57 10.32 5.20
C ILE A 137 -6.09 9.82 3.85
N ILE A 138 -6.57 8.58 3.79
CA ILE A 138 -7.07 7.96 2.56
C ILE A 138 -8.40 8.61 2.15
N GLU A 139 -9.35 8.74 3.09
CA GLU A 139 -10.68 9.31 2.87
C GLU A 139 -10.62 10.81 2.51
N GLU A 140 -9.59 11.55 2.93
CA GLU A 140 -9.38 12.96 2.57
C GLU A 140 -8.67 13.13 1.22
N SER A 141 -7.95 12.11 0.74
CA SER A 141 -7.24 12.16 -0.53
C SER A 141 -8.18 12.01 -1.73
N LYS A 142 -7.89 12.70 -2.84
CA LYS A 142 -8.70 12.60 -4.07
C LYS A 142 -8.74 11.17 -4.61
N TRP A 143 -7.57 10.54 -4.71
CA TRP A 143 -7.43 9.16 -5.19
C TRP A 143 -8.05 8.14 -4.23
N GLY A 144 -7.97 8.36 -2.92
CA GLY A 144 -8.51 7.42 -1.94
C GLY A 144 -10.03 7.42 -1.92
N LYS A 145 -10.67 8.58 -2.14
CA LYS A 145 -12.13 8.65 -2.38
C LYS A 145 -12.50 7.83 -3.60
N GLN A 146 -11.90 8.12 -4.76
CA GLN A 146 -12.21 7.44 -6.03
C GLN A 146 -11.94 5.94 -5.99
N GLY A 147 -10.86 5.56 -5.33
CA GLY A 147 -10.33 4.21 -5.41
C GLY A 147 -10.91 3.23 -4.42
N LEU A 148 -11.51 3.65 -3.32
CA LEU A 148 -11.91 2.72 -2.26
C LEU A 148 -13.06 1.82 -2.73
N ILE A 149 -12.74 0.56 -3.06
CA ILE A 149 -13.74 -0.43 -3.48
C ILE A 149 -14.20 -1.29 -2.30
N VAL A 150 -13.25 -1.88 -1.57
CA VAL A 150 -13.57 -2.76 -0.43
C VAL A 150 -12.50 -2.66 0.66
N GLY A 151 -12.94 -2.84 1.90
CA GLY A 151 -12.06 -2.97 3.05
C GLY A 151 -12.80 -3.43 4.29
N HIS A 152 -12.09 -4.06 5.21
CA HIS A 152 -12.67 -4.49 6.49
C HIS A 152 -11.65 -4.39 7.63
N PRO A 153 -12.02 -3.77 8.77
CA PRO A 153 -11.24 -3.88 10.00
C PRO A 153 -11.18 -5.34 10.47
N THR A 154 -10.00 -5.81 10.81
CA THR A 154 -9.72 -7.17 11.29
C THR A 154 -8.87 -7.11 12.58
N GLY A 155 -8.70 -8.25 13.25
CA GLY A 155 -7.95 -8.35 14.50
C GLY A 155 -8.73 -7.87 15.73
N LYS A 156 -8.10 -7.93 16.92
CA LYS A 156 -8.75 -7.52 18.16
C LYS A 156 -9.10 -6.03 18.11
N ASN A 157 -10.36 -5.70 18.39
CA ASN A 157 -10.90 -4.34 18.39
C ASN A 157 -10.75 -3.57 17.05
N GLY A 158 -10.58 -4.27 15.92
CA GLY A 158 -10.46 -3.62 14.59
C GLY A 158 -9.13 -2.86 14.39
N ASN A 159 -8.08 -3.29 15.08
CA ASN A 159 -6.75 -2.66 15.04
C ASN A 159 -5.92 -3.01 13.81
N THR A 160 -6.42 -3.86 12.91
CA THR A 160 -5.83 -4.11 11.60
C THR A 160 -6.85 -3.72 10.53
N ILE A 161 -6.42 -3.18 9.40
CA ILE A 161 -7.29 -2.95 8.26
C ILE A 161 -6.58 -3.40 6.99
N TRP A 162 -7.35 -4.04 6.11
CA TRP A 162 -6.97 -4.31 4.74
C TRP A 162 -7.94 -3.56 3.84
N MET A 163 -7.41 -2.91 2.81
CA MET A 163 -8.17 -2.19 1.80
C MET A 163 -7.66 -2.57 0.41
N SER A 164 -8.59 -2.68 -0.52
CA SER A 164 -8.32 -2.79 -1.95
C SER A 164 -8.85 -1.54 -2.62
N LEU A 165 -7.95 -0.79 -3.25
CA LEU A 165 -8.29 0.43 -3.96
C LEU A 165 -8.01 0.25 -5.45
N MET A 166 -8.98 0.52 -6.32
CA MET A 166 -8.78 0.44 -7.77
C MET A 166 -8.60 1.83 -8.35
N LYS A 167 -7.63 2.01 -9.24
CA LYS A 167 -7.39 3.29 -9.89
C LYS A 167 -8.26 3.44 -11.11
N PHE A 168 -9.24 4.32 -11.09
CA PHE A 168 -10.01 4.65 -12.30
C PHE A 168 -9.30 5.75 -13.10
N PRO A 169 -9.30 5.67 -14.45
CA PRO A 169 -8.69 6.69 -15.31
C PRO A 169 -9.42 8.05 -15.30
N TYR A 170 -10.63 8.13 -14.73
CA TYR A 170 -11.50 9.30 -14.73
C TYR A 170 -11.99 9.67 -13.32
N ASP A 171 -12.30 10.96 -13.11
CA ASP A 171 -12.99 11.47 -11.92
C ASP A 171 -14.47 11.00 -11.92
N CYS A 172 -14.73 9.71 -11.75
CA CYS A 172 -16.08 9.14 -11.75
C CYS A 172 -16.99 9.62 -10.59
N MET A 173 -16.46 10.45 -9.69
CA MET A 173 -17.11 10.90 -8.47
C MET A 173 -17.60 12.36 -8.53
N ASN A 174 -17.33 13.08 -9.62
CA ASN A 174 -17.80 14.46 -9.83
C ASN A 174 -18.92 14.55 -10.86
N CYS A 175 -19.75 13.51 -10.99
CA CYS A 175 -20.99 13.54 -11.78
C CYS A 175 -22.10 14.26 -11.02
N GLU A 176 -21.89 15.54 -10.68
CA GLU A 176 -22.98 16.46 -10.35
C GLU A 176 -23.09 17.47 -11.51
N ASP A 177 -24.07 17.24 -12.39
CA ASP A 177 -24.71 18.20 -13.29
C ASP A 177 -23.94 18.80 -14.50
N GLN A 178 -22.77 18.30 -14.90
CA GLN A 178 -22.20 18.64 -16.22
C GLN A 178 -21.70 17.39 -16.94
N GLY A 179 -22.36 17.07 -18.06
CA GLY A 179 -22.20 15.82 -18.81
C GLY A 179 -20.75 15.40 -18.98
N CYS A 180 -20.38 14.32 -18.28
CA CYS A 180 -19.19 13.55 -18.58
C CYS A 180 -19.60 12.42 -19.52
N GLU A 181 -19.40 12.60 -20.83
CA GLU A 181 -19.56 11.52 -21.83
C GLU A 181 -18.53 10.38 -21.66
N GLU A 182 -17.62 10.45 -20.67
CA GLU A 182 -16.55 9.47 -20.45
C GLU A 182 -16.56 8.81 -19.05
N CYS A 183 -17.70 8.77 -18.35
CA CYS A 183 -17.81 7.95 -17.14
C CYS A 183 -18.27 6.53 -17.53
N ALA A 184 -17.32 5.60 -17.66
CA ALA A 184 -17.59 4.19 -18.04
C ALA A 184 -18.53 3.42 -17.07
N LEU A 185 -18.95 4.02 -15.96
CA LEU A 185 -19.94 3.46 -15.04
C LEU A 185 -21.39 3.67 -15.52
N ASP A 186 -21.64 4.64 -16.39
CA ASP A 186 -22.98 4.88 -16.94
C ASP A 186 -23.36 3.79 -17.96
N GLU A 187 -22.39 3.31 -18.76
CA GLU A 187 -22.62 2.24 -19.76
C GLU A 187 -22.94 0.87 -19.14
N LEU A 188 -22.51 0.62 -17.89
CA LEU A 188 -22.79 -0.65 -17.18
C LEU A 188 -24.19 -0.69 -16.56
N ASN A 189 -24.84 0.46 -16.35
CA ASN A 189 -26.20 0.53 -15.83
C ASN A 189 -27.28 0.50 -16.93
N GLU A 190 -26.90 0.66 -18.19
CA GLU A 190 -27.85 0.61 -19.32
C GLU A 190 -28.10 -0.81 -19.87
N GLN A 191 -27.39 -1.84 -19.40
CA GLN A 191 -27.56 -3.22 -19.89
C GLN A 191 -28.56 -4.09 -19.12
N ASP A 192 -29.16 -3.59 -18.03
CA ASP A 192 -30.22 -4.30 -17.30
C ASP A 192 -31.54 -3.47 -17.28
N GLY A 193 -32.13 -3.29 -18.47
CA GLY A 193 -33.54 -2.91 -18.66
C GLY A 193 -34.37 -4.14 -19.03
N PRO A 194 -35.62 -4.28 -18.55
CA PRO A 194 -36.25 -5.58 -18.36
C PRO A 194 -36.76 -6.21 -19.67
N GLU A 195 -36.55 -7.52 -19.83
CA GLU A 195 -37.51 -8.42 -20.50
C GLU A 195 -38.25 -9.26 -19.46
#